data_AF-A0AA88XRV3-F1
#
_entry.id   AF-A0AA88XRV3-F1
#
_cell.length_a   1.000
_cell.length_b   1.000
_cell.length_c   1.000
_cell.angle_alpha   90.00
_cell.angle_beta   90.00
_cell.angle_gamma   90.00
#
_symmetry.space_group_name_H-M   'P 1'
#
loop_
_entity.id
_entity.type
_entity.pdbx_description
1 polymer ?
#
loop_
_entity_poly.entity_id
_entity_poly.type
_entity_poly.pdbx_seq_one_letter_code
_entity_poly.pdbx_strand_id
1 'polypeptide(L)'
;MHILADRRYPTPHRKGGIRVGNFSIFTQSVAIHSPLTTVSPSSPVQVLNNLFDPNRAQVTSPVYFCANPGEWRILVGSGEWEFTQYKIGQLYMIAKHSHEQSENGEGVEVVTNEECDHETHGKGQFTEKRVYLSSRLPSWIRSLIPNIFYITEKAWNFYPFTITEYTCSFMPRFTVYIETKYANNNGCDNNMCELSEEDLAVRTVEHIDIAYDEIAEKNYKEAEDPVKFKSKKTGRGLLQKDWKENTSPIMCSYKAVKVKFEVWGLQTKVEDFAHRSIRDILLLGHRQAFAWIDEWIDMSFEDIRDYEKKMHAETNDKVLNGV
;
A
#
# COMPACT_ATOMS: atom_id res chain seq x y z
N MET A 1 -6.74 -60.39 22.36
CA MET A 1 -6.61 -59.25 21.42
C MET A 1 -5.15 -58.80 21.38
N HIS A 2 -4.58 -58.76 20.17
CA HIS A 2 -3.33 -58.09 19.77
C HIS A 2 -3.37 -56.56 20.07
N ILE A 3 -2.32 -55.73 20.01
CA ILE A 3 -0.85 -55.80 19.74
C ILE A 3 -0.26 -54.53 20.44
N LEU A 4 0.75 -54.61 21.32
CA LEU A 4 2.21 -54.52 21.08
C LEU A 4 2.81 -53.16 20.59
N ALA A 5 3.89 -52.78 21.30
CA ALA A 5 5.12 -52.12 20.84
C ALA A 5 5.27 -50.57 20.81
N ASP A 6 6.10 -50.10 21.75
CA ASP A 6 7.03 -48.94 21.68
C ASP A 6 7.72 -48.81 20.31
N ARG A 7 7.68 -47.60 19.73
CA ARG A 7 8.73 -47.09 18.82
C ARG A 7 8.97 -45.59 19.01
N ARG A 8 9.91 -45.26 19.89
CA ARG A 8 10.67 -43.99 19.82
C ARG A 8 11.37 -43.84 18.45
N TYR A 9 11.15 -42.70 17.80
CA TYR A 9 12.08 -42.13 16.81
C TYR A 9 12.23 -40.61 17.07
N PRO A 10 13.42 -40.03 16.90
CA PRO A 10 13.72 -38.67 17.36
C PRO A 10 13.20 -37.62 16.37
N THR A 11 12.70 -36.51 16.92
CA THR A 11 12.53 -35.25 16.17
C THR A 11 13.91 -34.69 15.81
N PRO A 12 14.20 -34.36 14.53
CA PRO A 12 15.46 -33.75 14.16
C PRO A 12 15.48 -32.27 14.55
N HIS A 13 16.38 -31.90 15.45
CA HIS A 13 16.82 -30.51 15.58
C HIS A 13 17.68 -30.08 14.38
N ARG A 14 17.74 -28.76 14.14
CA ARG A 14 18.44 -28.02 13.05
C ARG A 14 17.67 -28.01 11.72
N LYS A 15 17.63 -26.91 10.96
CA LYS A 15 18.37 -25.62 11.02
C LYS A 15 17.42 -24.44 11.22
N GLY A 16 17.95 -23.29 11.66
CA GLY A 16 17.20 -22.05 11.75
C GLY A 16 16.66 -21.64 10.37
N GLY A 17 15.34 -21.48 10.26
CA GLY A 17 14.73 -20.80 9.14
C GLY A 17 15.06 -19.32 9.24
N ILE A 18 15.70 -18.78 8.20
CA ILE A 18 15.93 -17.34 8.08
C ILE A 18 14.56 -16.67 8.00
N ARG A 19 14.20 -15.92 9.04
CA ARG A 19 13.01 -15.07 9.04
C ARG A 19 13.28 -13.91 8.09
N VAL A 20 12.55 -13.84 6.97
CA VAL A 20 12.58 -12.70 6.05
C VAL A 20 11.26 -11.95 6.23
N GLY A 21 11.33 -10.74 6.78
CA GLY A 21 10.17 -9.86 6.98
C GLY A 21 9.75 -9.19 5.67
N ASN A 22 8.43 -9.05 5.47
CA ASN A 22 7.85 -8.50 4.23
C ASN A 22 6.77 -7.44 4.57
N PHE A 23 7.14 -6.17 4.38
CA PHE A 23 6.41 -4.93 4.66
C PHE A 23 6.94 -3.85 3.68
N SER A 24 6.49 -2.60 3.54
CA SER A 24 5.35 -1.82 4.03
C SER A 24 5.07 -0.74 3.00
N ILE A 25 3.83 -0.22 3.00
CA ILE A 25 3.28 0.55 1.88
C ILE A 25 2.35 1.64 2.44
N PHE A 26 2.66 2.33 3.54
CA PHE A 26 1.85 3.55 3.80
C PHE A 26 2.33 4.71 2.93
N THR A 27 3.24 4.35 2.01
CA THR A 27 3.79 5.07 0.87
C THR A 27 4.09 4.14 -0.36
N GLN A 28 3.26 3.13 -0.66
CA GLN A 28 3.09 2.64 -2.05
C GLN A 28 3.83 1.35 -2.61
N SER A 29 4.72 0.58 -1.91
CA SER A 29 5.22 -0.76 -2.42
C SER A 29 5.91 -1.67 -1.37
N VAL A 30 5.76 -3.03 -1.25
CA VAL A 30 5.05 -4.09 -2.04
C VAL A 30 5.00 -5.50 -1.28
N ALA A 31 4.24 -6.53 -1.75
CA ALA A 31 4.48 -8.03 -1.65
C ALA A 31 3.68 -9.05 -0.73
N ILE A 32 3.06 -10.08 -1.38
CA ILE A 32 2.59 -11.42 -0.85
C ILE A 32 2.99 -12.59 -1.80
N HIS A 33 3.02 -13.85 -1.31
CA HIS A 33 3.41 -15.10 -2.03
C HIS A 33 2.25 -15.84 -2.75
N SER A 34 2.59 -16.56 -3.83
CA SER A 34 1.85 -17.72 -4.37
C SER A 34 2.85 -18.77 -4.91
N PRO A 35 2.53 -20.08 -4.91
CA PRO A 35 3.50 -21.14 -5.17
C PRO A 35 3.90 -21.28 -6.65
N LEU A 36 5.16 -21.67 -6.88
CA LEU A 36 5.76 -21.85 -8.21
C LEU A 36 5.63 -23.28 -8.73
N THR A 37 5.29 -23.43 -10.01
CA THR A 37 5.73 -24.56 -10.84
C THR A 37 7.08 -24.25 -11.49
N THR A 38 7.91 -25.27 -11.67
CA THR A 38 9.34 -25.15 -11.99
C THR A 38 9.63 -25.13 -13.50
N VAL A 39 10.54 -24.25 -13.96
CA VAL A 39 11.23 -24.37 -15.25
C VAL A 39 12.74 -24.14 -15.06
N SER A 40 13.54 -24.91 -15.80
CA SER A 40 15.01 -25.02 -15.73
C SER A 40 15.74 -23.80 -16.34
N PRO A 41 16.99 -23.45 -15.93
CA PRO A 41 17.55 -22.14 -16.21
C PRO A 41 18.35 -22.02 -17.52
N SER A 42 18.25 -20.85 -18.14
CA SER A 42 19.33 -20.23 -18.92
C SER A 42 19.86 -19.01 -18.14
N SER A 43 21.07 -18.54 -18.47
CA SER A 43 21.76 -17.50 -17.67
C SER A 43 20.96 -16.19 -17.57
N PRO A 44 20.67 -15.66 -16.36
CA PRO A 44 19.89 -14.42 -16.20
C PRO A 44 20.47 -13.22 -16.97
N VAL A 45 21.79 -13.16 -17.10
CA VAL A 45 22.52 -12.06 -17.77
C VAL A 45 22.20 -12.01 -19.27
N GLN A 46 21.96 -13.17 -19.91
CA GLN A 46 21.61 -13.22 -21.35
C GLN A 46 20.13 -12.90 -21.60
N VAL A 47 19.25 -13.10 -20.62
CA VAL A 47 17.83 -12.72 -20.74
C VAL A 47 17.66 -11.21 -20.56
N LEU A 48 18.34 -10.62 -19.57
CA LEU A 48 18.29 -9.18 -19.31
C LEU A 48 18.86 -8.34 -20.47
N ASN A 49 20.01 -8.73 -21.04
CA ASN A 49 20.62 -7.99 -22.16
C ASN A 49 19.75 -7.98 -23.44
N ASN A 50 18.80 -8.92 -23.60
CA ASN A 50 17.85 -8.93 -24.71
C ASN A 50 16.54 -8.16 -24.42
N LEU A 51 16.28 -7.80 -23.16
CA LEU A 51 15.12 -7.01 -22.73
C LEU A 51 15.41 -5.50 -22.70
N PHE A 52 16.69 -5.11 -22.61
CA PHE A 52 17.15 -3.72 -22.46
C PHE A 52 18.11 -3.28 -23.59
N ASP A 53 17.77 -3.56 -24.85
CA ASP A 53 18.49 -3.01 -26.00
C ASP A 53 17.97 -1.59 -26.35
N PRO A 54 18.74 -0.51 -26.10
CA PRO A 54 18.32 0.85 -26.42
C PRO A 54 18.32 1.16 -27.93
N ASN A 55 18.91 0.30 -28.77
CA ASN A 55 19.02 0.53 -30.21
C ASN A 55 17.92 -0.16 -31.03
N ARG A 56 17.04 -0.96 -30.42
CA ARG A 56 15.95 -1.63 -31.13
C ARG A 56 14.74 -0.71 -31.33
N ALA A 57 14.90 0.25 -32.23
CA ALA A 57 13.83 1.16 -32.63
C ALA A 57 12.63 0.40 -33.23
N GLN A 58 11.44 0.55 -32.62
CA GLN A 58 10.16 0.30 -33.28
C GLN A 58 9.24 1.52 -33.10
N VAL A 59 8.97 2.15 -34.24
CA VAL A 59 8.03 3.23 -34.52
C VAL A 59 7.15 2.62 -35.64
N THR A 60 5.81 2.58 -35.62
CA THR A 60 4.79 3.29 -34.83
C THR A 60 3.50 2.47 -34.78
N SER A 61 2.78 2.54 -33.66
CA SER A 61 1.33 2.81 -33.60
C SER A 61 0.99 3.26 -32.17
N PRO A 62 0.07 4.22 -31.95
CA PRO A 62 -0.40 4.53 -30.60
C PRO A 62 -1.29 3.39 -30.11
N VAL A 63 -0.69 2.43 -29.43
CA VAL A 63 -1.43 1.32 -28.82
C VAL A 63 -1.84 1.73 -27.43
N TYR A 64 -3.09 2.19 -27.29
CA TYR A 64 -3.68 2.50 -25.99
C TYR A 64 -3.98 1.20 -25.23
N PHE A 65 -3.09 0.85 -24.31
CA PHE A 65 -3.36 -0.08 -23.23
C PHE A 65 -3.20 0.65 -21.89
N CYS A 66 -4.26 1.31 -21.45
CA CYS A 66 -4.40 1.71 -20.05
C CYS A 66 -4.77 0.43 -19.28
N ALA A 67 -3.81 -0.15 -18.56
CA ALA A 67 -4.04 -1.38 -17.81
C ALA A 67 -4.98 -1.09 -16.64
N ASN A 68 -6.23 -1.56 -16.75
CA ASN A 68 -7.28 -1.58 -15.74
C ASN A 68 -7.21 -0.40 -14.74
N PRO A 69 -7.75 0.79 -15.06
CA PRO A 69 -7.98 1.81 -14.04
C PRO A 69 -8.75 1.17 -12.88
N GLY A 70 -8.09 1.03 -11.74
CA GLY A 70 -8.61 0.37 -10.56
C GLY A 70 -9.22 1.41 -9.65
N GLU A 71 -10.54 1.43 -9.52
CA GLU A 71 -11.25 2.31 -8.59
C GLU A 71 -11.43 1.57 -7.25
N TRP A 72 -10.62 1.91 -6.26
CA TRP A 72 -10.69 1.35 -4.92
C TRP A 72 -11.60 2.20 -4.06
N ARG A 73 -12.61 1.60 -3.44
CA ARG A 73 -13.52 2.24 -2.49
C ARG A 73 -13.23 1.72 -1.09
N ILE A 74 -12.64 2.57 -0.26
CA ILE A 74 -12.27 2.21 1.11
C ILE A 74 -13.22 2.90 2.07
N LEU A 75 -14.00 2.08 2.77
CA LEU A 75 -14.99 2.58 3.71
C LEU A 75 -14.38 2.71 5.10
N VAL A 76 -14.67 3.83 5.75
CA VAL A 76 -14.37 4.08 7.17
C VAL A 76 -15.66 4.52 7.82
N GLY A 77 -16.29 3.61 8.55
CA GLY A 77 -17.49 3.89 9.33
C GLY A 77 -17.12 4.22 10.77
N SER A 78 -17.87 5.13 11.42
CA SER A 78 -18.22 5.18 12.86
C SER A 78 -18.20 6.59 13.48
N GLY A 79 -19.34 7.09 13.98
CA GLY A 79 -19.46 8.37 14.72
C GLY A 79 -19.16 9.63 13.90
N GLU A 80 -19.64 10.82 14.31
CA GLU A 80 -19.54 12.07 13.53
C GLU A 80 -18.11 12.36 13.02
N TRP A 81 -17.86 11.96 11.76
CA TRP A 81 -16.67 12.29 10.99
C TRP A 81 -16.89 13.62 10.30
N GLU A 82 -16.43 14.70 10.93
CA GLU A 82 -16.02 15.86 10.14
C GLU A 82 -14.79 15.45 9.32
N PHE A 83 -14.65 15.98 8.09
CA PHE A 83 -13.49 15.77 7.22
C PHE A 83 -12.14 15.97 7.95
N THR A 84 -12.12 16.82 8.99
CA THR A 84 -11.04 17.06 9.96
C THR A 84 -10.53 15.78 10.65
N GLN A 85 -11.42 14.93 11.17
CA GLN A 85 -11.03 13.75 11.95
C GLN A 85 -10.33 12.70 11.08
N TYR A 86 -10.86 12.40 9.88
CA TYR A 86 -10.19 11.44 8.98
C TYR A 86 -8.82 11.95 8.53
N LYS A 87 -8.66 13.26 8.29
CA LYS A 87 -7.37 13.87 7.94
C LYS A 87 -6.31 13.63 9.03
N ILE A 88 -6.68 13.82 10.30
CA ILE A 88 -5.80 13.56 11.45
C ILE A 88 -5.45 12.07 11.54
N GLY A 89 -6.47 11.19 11.49
CA GLY A 89 -6.28 9.74 11.54
C GLY A 89 -5.44 9.18 10.39
N GLN A 90 -5.59 9.72 9.19
CA GLN A 90 -4.80 9.35 8.02
C GLN A 90 -3.32 9.73 8.21
N LEU A 91 -3.02 10.96 8.64
CA LEU A 91 -1.65 11.38 8.91
C LEU A 91 -1.01 10.53 10.01
N TYR A 92 -1.76 10.23 11.08
CA TYR A 92 -1.30 9.39 12.19
C TYR A 92 -0.98 7.97 11.73
N MET A 93 -1.94 7.38 11.00
CA MET A 93 -1.82 6.06 10.38
C MET A 93 -0.56 5.98 9.50
N ILE A 94 -0.34 6.95 8.60
CA ILE A 94 0.83 6.99 7.71
C ILE A 94 2.12 7.06 8.52
N ALA A 95 2.22 7.99 9.48
CA ALA A 95 3.41 8.20 10.29
C ALA A 95 3.76 6.97 11.15
N LYS A 96 2.79 6.45 11.92
CA LYS A 96 2.98 5.29 12.80
C LYS A 96 3.34 4.03 12.03
N HIS A 97 2.60 3.72 10.95
CA HIS A 97 2.88 2.50 10.20
C HIS A 97 4.21 2.57 9.46
N SER A 98 4.57 3.71 8.85
CA SER A 98 5.87 3.86 8.20
C SER A 98 7.02 3.57 9.19
N HIS A 99 6.86 4.00 10.45
CA HIS A 99 7.81 3.72 11.52
C HIS A 99 7.79 2.26 12.04
N GLU A 100 6.62 1.64 12.21
CA GLU A 100 6.46 0.23 12.63
C GLU A 100 7.07 -0.78 11.64
N GLN A 101 7.44 -0.32 10.44
CA GLN A 101 7.77 -1.18 9.32
C GLN A 101 9.07 -0.79 8.61
N SER A 102 9.72 0.28 9.08
CA SER A 102 11.07 0.66 8.69
C SER A 102 12.06 0.10 9.70
N GLU A 103 13.07 -0.62 9.21
CA GLU A 103 14.06 -1.33 10.02
C GLU A 103 15.26 -1.71 9.13
N ASN A 104 16.49 -1.63 9.66
CA ASN A 104 17.71 -2.19 9.04
C ASN A 104 17.94 -1.79 7.56
N GLY A 105 17.74 -0.52 7.20
CA GLY A 105 17.94 -0.05 5.82
C GLY A 105 16.80 -0.33 4.83
N GLU A 106 15.68 -0.87 5.31
CA GLU A 106 14.47 -1.12 4.53
C GLU A 106 13.31 -0.34 5.15
N GLY A 107 12.42 0.24 4.34
CA GLY A 107 11.35 1.11 4.82
C GLY A 107 11.22 2.43 4.05
N VAL A 108 10.74 3.47 4.73
CA VAL A 108 10.38 4.77 4.14
C VAL A 108 11.34 5.86 4.62
N GLU A 109 12.11 6.46 3.71
CA GLU A 109 12.79 7.74 3.91
C GLU A 109 11.86 8.87 3.46
N VAL A 110 11.56 9.82 4.34
CA VAL A 110 10.92 11.10 3.96
C VAL A 110 12.00 12.09 3.55
N VAL A 111 12.01 12.47 2.27
CA VAL A 111 13.02 13.36 1.67
C VAL A 111 12.57 14.81 1.77
N THR A 112 11.32 15.09 1.40
CA THR A 112 10.73 16.43 1.40
C THR A 112 9.33 16.38 2.01
N ASN A 113 8.97 17.40 2.80
CA ASN A 113 7.62 17.62 3.30
C ASN A 113 7.40 19.14 3.48
N GLU A 114 6.73 19.77 2.52
CA GLU A 114 6.62 21.23 2.42
C GLU A 114 5.23 21.70 1.95
N GLU A 115 4.88 22.96 2.21
CA GLU A 115 3.66 23.55 1.67
C GLU A 115 3.77 23.74 0.15
N CYS A 116 2.67 23.55 -0.57
CA CYS A 116 2.58 23.81 -2.01
C CYS A 116 1.25 24.48 -2.37
N ASP A 117 1.19 25.15 -3.52
CA ASP A 117 -0.01 25.80 -4.04
C ASP A 117 -0.40 25.19 -5.41
N HIS A 118 -1.70 25.13 -5.70
CA HIS A 118 -2.26 24.69 -6.98
C HIS A 118 -3.34 25.64 -7.47
N GLU A 119 -3.33 25.99 -8.76
CA GLU A 119 -4.22 27.00 -9.33
C GLU A 119 -5.72 26.71 -9.09
N THR A 120 -6.12 25.43 -9.19
CA THR A 120 -7.52 24.99 -9.01
C THR A 120 -7.84 24.44 -7.62
N HIS A 121 -6.84 24.01 -6.84
CA HIS A 121 -7.06 23.29 -5.57
C HIS A 121 -6.52 24.05 -4.35
N GLY A 122 -5.88 25.20 -4.55
CA GLY A 122 -5.38 26.06 -3.49
C GLY A 122 -4.16 25.47 -2.76
N LYS A 123 -4.05 25.78 -1.47
CA LYS A 123 -2.97 25.33 -0.60
C LYS A 123 -3.04 23.84 -0.30
N GLY A 124 -1.89 23.17 -0.33
CA GLY A 124 -1.73 21.76 0.02
C GLY A 124 -0.36 21.47 0.63
N GLN A 125 -0.07 20.18 0.76
CA GLN A 125 1.24 19.67 1.16
C GLN A 125 1.87 18.86 0.03
N PHE A 126 3.13 19.14 -0.31
CA PHE A 126 3.95 18.25 -1.12
C PHE A 126 4.81 17.36 -0.23
N THR A 127 4.85 16.06 -0.52
CA THR A 127 5.85 15.16 0.07
C THR A 127 6.57 14.35 -0.99
N GLU A 128 7.90 14.25 -0.90
CA GLU A 128 8.71 13.28 -1.62
C GLU A 128 9.30 12.27 -0.63
N LYS A 129 9.23 10.98 -0.97
CA LYS A 129 9.72 9.89 -0.13
C LYS A 129 10.41 8.82 -0.99
N ARG A 130 11.37 8.11 -0.41
CA ARG A 130 11.99 6.92 -1.02
C ARG A 130 11.63 5.69 -0.22
N VAL A 131 11.19 4.66 -0.92
CA VAL A 131 10.81 3.39 -0.34
C VAL A 131 11.83 2.34 -0.72
N TYR A 132 12.46 1.77 0.30
CA TYR A 132 13.45 0.70 0.23
C TYR A 132 12.75 -0.62 0.59
N LEU A 133 12.69 -1.54 -0.37
CA LEU A 133 11.94 -2.81 -0.29
C LEU A 133 12.71 -3.98 -0.94
N SER A 134 14.04 -3.90 -0.95
CA SER A 134 14.92 -4.76 -1.76
C SER A 134 14.85 -6.24 -1.38
N SER A 135 14.91 -6.53 -0.08
CA SER A 135 14.81 -7.87 0.49
C SER A 135 13.36 -8.39 0.53
N ARG A 136 12.40 -7.46 0.48
CA ARG A 136 10.97 -7.69 0.73
C ARG A 136 10.19 -8.06 -0.54
N LEU A 137 10.79 -7.81 -1.71
CA LEU A 137 10.25 -8.21 -3.02
C LEU A 137 10.23 -9.73 -3.26
N PRO A 138 9.24 -10.26 -4.01
CA PRO A 138 9.28 -11.64 -4.51
C PRO A 138 10.53 -11.91 -5.33
N SER A 139 11.07 -13.14 -5.22
CA SER A 139 12.33 -13.52 -5.86
C SER A 139 12.35 -13.31 -7.38
N TRP A 140 11.20 -13.41 -8.05
CA TRP A 140 11.08 -13.18 -9.50
C TRP A 140 11.16 -11.70 -9.89
N ILE A 141 10.89 -10.76 -8.97
CA ILE A 141 11.11 -9.32 -9.18
C ILE A 141 12.55 -8.96 -8.83
N ARG A 142 13.08 -9.54 -7.75
CA ARG A 142 14.50 -9.38 -7.36
C ARG A 142 15.48 -9.87 -8.44
N SER A 143 15.08 -10.80 -9.30
CA SER A 143 15.87 -11.21 -10.48
C SER A 143 15.83 -10.24 -11.67
N LEU A 144 14.99 -9.20 -11.64
CA LEU A 144 14.81 -8.23 -12.73
C LEU A 144 15.42 -6.85 -12.46
N ILE A 145 15.90 -6.62 -11.24
CA ILE A 145 16.33 -5.30 -10.73
C ILE A 145 17.67 -5.44 -9.99
N PRO A 146 18.46 -4.36 -9.85
CA PRO A 146 19.70 -4.38 -9.07
C PRO A 146 19.40 -4.53 -7.57
N ASN A 147 20.41 -4.99 -6.82
CA ASN A 147 20.35 -5.12 -5.36
C ASN A 147 20.07 -3.78 -4.63
N ILE A 148 20.38 -2.65 -5.26
CA ILE A 148 20.14 -1.31 -4.73
C ILE A 148 19.20 -0.59 -5.71
N PHE A 149 17.95 -0.44 -5.31
CA PHE A 149 16.95 0.42 -5.94
C PHE A 149 15.99 0.92 -4.85
N TYR A 150 15.27 1.99 -5.15
CA TYR A 150 14.13 2.49 -4.38
C TYR A 150 12.98 2.87 -5.32
N ILE A 151 11.78 2.91 -4.76
CA ILE A 151 10.62 3.58 -5.37
C ILE A 151 10.58 5.01 -4.84
N THR A 152 10.47 6.01 -5.71
CA THR A 152 10.18 7.39 -5.31
C THR A 152 8.68 7.58 -5.29
N GLU A 153 8.13 7.94 -4.13
CA GLU A 153 6.79 8.52 -4.00
C GLU A 153 6.89 10.04 -4.11
N LYS A 154 5.98 10.65 -4.88
CA LYS A 154 5.65 12.07 -4.81
C LYS A 154 4.16 12.20 -4.57
N ALA A 155 3.75 12.95 -3.55
CA ALA A 155 2.34 13.17 -3.22
C ALA A 155 2.03 14.65 -3.07
N TRP A 156 0.91 15.08 -3.64
CA TRP A 156 0.37 16.43 -3.51
C TRP A 156 -1.01 16.35 -2.86
N ASN A 157 -1.10 16.79 -1.61
CA ASN A 157 -2.29 16.68 -0.78
C ASN A 157 -3.01 18.04 -0.67
N PHE A 158 -4.00 18.24 -1.55
CA PHE A 158 -4.93 19.37 -1.57
C PHE A 158 -6.29 18.96 -0.96
N TYR A 159 -6.25 18.33 0.21
CA TYR A 159 -7.41 17.68 0.84
C TYR A 159 -8.71 18.51 0.74
N PRO A 160 -9.81 17.96 0.18
CA PRO A 160 -10.12 16.54 -0.02
C PRO A 160 -9.67 15.93 -1.36
N PHE A 161 -8.77 16.57 -2.11
CA PHE A 161 -8.14 15.95 -3.29
C PHE A 161 -6.68 15.57 -3.01
N THR A 162 -6.20 14.47 -3.59
CA THR A 162 -4.79 14.07 -3.47
C THR A 162 -4.32 13.38 -4.74
N ILE A 163 -3.18 13.82 -5.28
CA ILE A 163 -2.46 13.11 -6.34
C ILE A 163 -1.26 12.39 -5.70
N THR A 164 -0.96 11.19 -6.15
CA THR A 164 0.25 10.46 -5.75
C THR A 164 0.86 9.71 -6.93
N GLU A 165 2.13 9.96 -7.17
CA GLU A 165 2.94 9.36 -8.23
C GLU A 165 4.03 8.48 -7.64
N TYR A 166 4.24 7.32 -8.26
CA TYR A 166 5.35 6.44 -7.96
C TYR A 166 6.18 6.20 -9.20
N THR A 167 7.49 6.31 -9.06
CA THR A 167 8.47 5.97 -10.10
C THR A 167 9.53 5.04 -9.53
N CYS A 168 10.09 4.16 -10.34
CA CYS A 168 11.20 3.30 -9.91
C CYS A 168 12.53 3.86 -10.39
N SER A 169 13.47 4.07 -9.46
CA SER A 169 14.84 4.55 -9.72
C SER A 169 15.60 3.76 -10.79
N PHE A 170 15.30 2.46 -10.96
CA PHE A 170 15.93 1.60 -11.97
C PHE A 170 15.03 1.29 -13.17
N MET A 171 13.71 1.34 -13.03
CA MET A 171 12.76 0.98 -14.08
C MET A 171 12.05 2.24 -14.61
N PRO A 172 12.64 2.99 -15.56
CA PRO A 172 12.13 4.29 -16.02
C PRO A 172 10.78 4.23 -16.76
N ARG A 173 10.22 3.02 -16.96
CA ARG A 173 8.90 2.78 -17.54
C ARG A 173 7.91 2.12 -16.56
N PHE A 174 8.24 2.05 -15.27
CA PHE A 174 7.31 1.71 -14.22
C PHE A 174 6.78 2.99 -13.57
N THR A 175 5.48 3.23 -13.72
CA THR A 175 4.79 4.33 -13.05
C THR A 175 3.50 3.86 -12.41
N VAL A 176 3.20 4.33 -11.21
CA VAL A 176 1.85 4.26 -10.63
C VAL A 176 1.36 5.69 -10.42
N TYR A 177 0.15 5.98 -10.86
CA TYR A 177 -0.53 7.25 -10.65
C TYR A 177 -1.82 6.99 -9.87
N ILE A 178 -2.04 7.73 -8.79
CA ILE A 178 -3.20 7.59 -7.91
C ILE A 178 -3.84 8.95 -7.69
N GLU A 179 -5.11 9.09 -8.09
CA GLU A 179 -5.98 10.17 -7.64
C GLU A 179 -6.84 9.68 -6.48
N THR A 180 -6.95 10.49 -5.43
CA THR A 180 -7.85 10.23 -4.30
C THR A 180 -8.82 11.39 -4.11
N LYS A 181 -10.10 11.04 -3.93
CA LYS A 181 -11.14 11.94 -3.40
C LYS A 181 -11.85 11.28 -2.22
N TYR A 182 -12.49 12.07 -1.37
CA TYR A 182 -13.21 11.60 -0.18
C TYR A 182 -14.65 12.12 -0.19
N ALA A 183 -15.61 11.27 0.19
CA ALA A 183 -17.02 11.66 0.35
C ALA A 183 -17.65 11.00 1.59
N ASN A 184 -18.64 11.68 2.19
CA ASN A 184 -19.38 11.20 3.36
C ASN A 184 -20.52 10.25 2.95
N ASN A 185 -20.16 9.12 2.35
CA ASN A 185 -21.09 8.06 1.94
C ASN A 185 -20.43 6.67 2.03
N ASN A 186 -21.21 5.64 1.74
CA ASN A 186 -20.82 4.23 1.80
C ASN A 186 -20.21 3.70 0.48
N GLY A 187 -19.57 4.56 -0.33
CA GLY A 187 -18.95 4.13 -1.58
C GLY A 187 -19.94 3.97 -2.74
N CYS A 188 -21.03 4.73 -2.73
CA CYS A 188 -22.12 4.65 -3.70
C CYS A 188 -21.93 5.52 -4.96
N ASP A 189 -20.98 6.46 -4.98
CA ASP A 189 -20.73 7.29 -6.17
C ASP A 189 -20.04 6.48 -7.27
N ASN A 190 -20.62 6.49 -8.47
CA ASN A 190 -20.14 5.64 -9.57
C ASN A 190 -18.90 6.18 -10.30
N ASN A 191 -18.59 7.47 -10.19
CA ASN A 191 -17.42 8.10 -10.82
C ASN A 191 -16.91 9.30 -10.00
N MET A 192 -16.68 9.10 -8.70
CA MET A 192 -16.23 10.20 -7.82
C MET A 192 -14.94 10.86 -8.32
N CYS A 193 -14.00 10.06 -8.83
CA CYS A 193 -12.73 10.56 -9.36
C CYS A 193 -12.84 11.28 -10.71
N GLU A 194 -14.04 11.40 -11.32
CA GLU A 194 -14.24 12.08 -12.61
C GLU A 194 -13.40 11.47 -13.75
N LEU A 195 -13.29 10.14 -13.77
CA LEU A 195 -12.65 9.39 -14.85
C LEU A 195 -13.29 9.73 -16.21
N SER A 196 -12.46 9.81 -17.24
CA SER A 196 -12.88 9.93 -18.64
C SER A 196 -13.80 8.77 -19.05
N GLU A 197 -14.68 8.96 -20.04
CA GLU A 197 -15.56 7.89 -20.53
C GLU A 197 -14.77 6.64 -20.97
N GLU A 198 -13.58 6.84 -21.54
CA GLU A 198 -12.65 5.79 -21.95
C GLU A 198 -12.12 4.98 -20.76
N ASP A 199 -11.55 5.65 -19.75
CA ASP A 199 -11.10 4.98 -18.51
C ASP A 199 -12.28 4.32 -17.78
N LEU A 200 -13.42 5.01 -17.71
CA LEU A 200 -14.63 4.56 -17.02
C LEU A 200 -15.18 3.26 -17.63
N ALA A 201 -15.11 3.10 -18.94
CA ALA A 201 -15.59 1.92 -19.66
C ALA A 201 -14.74 0.66 -19.43
N VAL A 202 -13.44 0.81 -19.13
CA VAL A 202 -12.50 -0.30 -18.90
C VAL A 202 -12.10 -0.49 -17.43
N ARG A 203 -12.65 0.31 -16.51
CA ARG A 203 -12.27 0.26 -15.08
C ARG A 203 -12.72 -1.01 -14.39
N THR A 204 -11.95 -1.43 -13.40
CA THR A 204 -12.37 -2.40 -12.38
C THR A 204 -12.66 -1.64 -11.10
N VAL A 205 -13.82 -1.87 -10.48
CA VAL A 205 -14.18 -1.28 -9.17
C VAL A 205 -14.02 -2.34 -8.09
N GLU A 206 -13.27 -2.03 -7.03
CA GLU A 206 -13.09 -2.90 -5.87
C GLU A 206 -13.45 -2.18 -4.56
N HIS A 207 -14.29 -2.81 -3.75
CA HIS A 207 -14.69 -2.30 -2.44
C HIS A 207 -13.90 -3.02 -1.34
N ILE A 208 -12.98 -2.32 -0.68
CA ILE A 208 -12.18 -2.88 0.42
C ILE A 208 -13.04 -2.94 1.69
N ASP A 209 -13.19 -4.12 2.29
CA ASP A 209 -13.82 -4.30 3.60
C ASP A 209 -12.79 -4.37 4.72
N ILE A 210 -12.64 -3.28 5.49
CA ILE A 210 -11.70 -3.28 6.61
C ILE A 210 -12.06 -4.32 7.68
N ALA A 211 -13.31 -4.74 7.82
CA ALA A 211 -13.70 -5.76 8.80
C ALA A 211 -13.44 -7.18 8.28
N TYR A 212 -13.87 -7.46 7.04
CA TYR A 212 -14.04 -8.84 6.54
C TYR A 212 -13.12 -9.27 5.38
N ASP A 213 -12.39 -8.37 4.74
CA ASP A 213 -11.40 -8.80 3.74
C ASP A 213 -10.22 -9.51 4.43
N GLU A 214 -9.72 -10.57 3.80
CA GLU A 214 -8.58 -11.32 4.30
C GLU A 214 -7.29 -10.49 4.23
N ILE A 215 -6.50 -10.53 5.31
CA ILE A 215 -5.11 -10.04 5.34
C ILE A 215 -4.16 -11.22 5.52
N ALA A 216 -2.91 -11.05 5.07
CA ALA A 216 -1.87 -12.05 5.31
C ALA A 216 -1.75 -12.37 6.80
N GLU A 217 -1.71 -13.66 7.15
CA GLU A 217 -1.62 -14.15 8.54
C GLU A 217 -0.48 -13.47 9.32
N LYS A 218 0.68 -13.26 8.69
CA LYS A 218 1.85 -12.56 9.26
C LYS A 218 1.56 -11.10 9.68
N ASN A 219 0.53 -10.46 9.12
CA ASN A 219 0.10 -9.10 9.40
C ASN A 219 -1.06 -9.06 10.41
N TYR A 220 -1.70 -10.20 10.70
CA TYR A 220 -2.86 -10.24 11.59
C TYR A 220 -2.42 -10.05 13.05
N LYS A 221 -2.89 -8.95 13.65
CA LYS A 221 -2.84 -8.69 15.08
C LYS A 221 -4.28 -8.58 15.58
N GLU A 222 -4.65 -9.34 16.60
CA GLU A 222 -6.02 -9.34 17.16
C GLU A 222 -6.46 -7.95 17.69
N ALA A 223 -5.52 -7.16 18.21
CA ALA A 223 -5.77 -5.78 18.63
C ALA A 223 -6.07 -4.81 17.46
N GLU A 224 -5.73 -5.18 16.22
CA GLU A 224 -5.95 -4.40 14.99
C GLU A 224 -7.07 -4.98 14.12
N ASP A 225 -7.93 -5.82 14.71
CA ASP A 225 -9.04 -6.48 14.03
C ASP A 225 -10.36 -5.73 14.26
N PRO A 226 -10.95 -5.02 13.27
CA PRO A 226 -12.15 -4.19 13.49
C PRO A 226 -13.39 -4.96 13.97
N VAL A 227 -13.43 -6.29 13.76
CA VAL A 227 -14.50 -7.17 14.27
C VAL A 227 -14.35 -7.44 15.78
N LYS A 228 -13.15 -7.22 16.35
CA LYS A 228 -12.79 -7.46 17.76
C LYS A 228 -12.42 -6.20 18.53
N PHE A 229 -11.98 -5.16 17.82
CA PHE A 229 -11.62 -3.88 18.40
C PHE A 229 -12.87 -3.04 18.73
N LYS A 230 -12.90 -2.52 19.95
CA LYS A 230 -13.85 -1.48 20.38
C LYS A 230 -13.09 -0.35 21.07
N SER A 231 -13.23 0.85 20.52
CA SER A 231 -12.69 2.08 21.05
C SER A 231 -13.23 2.38 22.45
N LYS A 232 -12.34 2.75 23.36
CA LYS A 232 -12.67 3.15 24.74
C LYS A 232 -13.09 4.61 24.82
N LYS A 233 -12.53 5.48 23.97
CA LYS A 233 -12.84 6.93 23.97
C LYS A 233 -14.15 7.24 23.27
N THR A 234 -14.44 6.54 22.18
CA THR A 234 -15.58 6.85 21.30
C THR A 234 -16.67 5.78 21.30
N GLY A 235 -16.42 4.61 21.89
CA GLY A 235 -17.36 3.47 21.86
C GLY A 235 -17.56 2.84 20.47
N ARG A 236 -16.83 3.31 19.45
CA ARG A 236 -16.88 2.85 18.05
C ARG A 236 -16.33 1.41 17.94
N GLY A 237 -16.95 0.58 17.11
CA GLY A 237 -16.73 -0.89 17.08
C GLY A 237 -17.56 -1.65 18.13
N LEU A 238 -17.70 -2.97 18.06
CA LEU A 238 -17.18 -3.94 17.08
C LEU A 238 -17.87 -3.79 15.71
N LEU A 239 -17.14 -3.84 14.61
CA LEU A 239 -17.76 -3.90 13.27
C LEU A 239 -18.43 -5.26 13.07
N GLN A 240 -19.70 -5.25 12.69
CA GLN A 240 -20.52 -6.44 12.44
C GLN A 240 -20.70 -6.67 10.94
N LYS A 241 -21.28 -7.81 10.56
CA LYS A 241 -21.68 -8.06 9.18
C LYS A 241 -22.62 -6.94 8.71
N ASP A 242 -22.46 -6.51 7.47
CA ASP A 242 -23.27 -5.45 6.87
C ASP A 242 -23.11 -4.09 7.60
N TRP A 243 -21.92 -3.84 8.20
CA TRP A 243 -21.61 -2.56 8.88
C TRP A 243 -21.61 -1.36 7.92
N LYS A 244 -21.35 -1.57 6.63
CA LYS A 244 -21.25 -0.52 5.60
C LYS A 244 -22.61 0.15 5.33
N GLU A 245 -23.69 -0.62 5.52
CA GLU A 245 -25.08 -0.23 5.34
C GLU A 245 -25.69 0.30 6.64
N ASN A 246 -25.24 -0.21 7.79
CA ASN A 246 -25.84 0.06 9.10
C ASN A 246 -25.03 1.06 9.97
N THR A 247 -23.84 1.48 9.55
CA THR A 247 -23.03 2.46 10.28
C THR A 247 -23.29 3.87 9.76
N SER A 248 -23.70 4.77 10.65
CA SER A 248 -23.72 6.20 10.37
C SER A 248 -22.96 6.99 11.44
N PRO A 249 -22.22 8.04 11.04
CA PRO A 249 -21.80 8.34 9.68
C PRO A 249 -20.67 7.43 9.20
N ILE A 250 -20.47 7.48 7.90
CA ILE A 250 -19.51 6.71 7.13
C ILE A 250 -18.92 7.61 6.05
N MET A 251 -17.65 7.40 5.74
CA MET A 251 -16.98 8.03 4.62
C MET A 251 -16.33 6.98 3.72
N CYS A 252 -16.14 7.34 2.45
CA CYS A 252 -15.44 6.56 1.46
C CYS A 252 -14.25 7.34 0.90
N SER A 253 -13.06 6.73 0.93
CA SER A 253 -11.92 7.16 0.13
C SER A 253 -12.00 6.45 -1.21
N TYR A 254 -12.20 7.22 -2.28
CA TYR A 254 -12.20 6.76 -3.66
C TYR A 254 -10.80 6.95 -4.22
N LYS A 255 -10.14 5.88 -4.64
CA LYS A 255 -8.79 5.92 -5.22
C LYS A 255 -8.81 5.39 -6.64
N ALA A 256 -8.60 6.25 -7.62
CA ALA A 256 -8.38 5.85 -9.00
C ALA A 256 -6.90 5.55 -9.20
N VAL A 257 -6.54 4.28 -9.35
CA VAL A 257 -5.17 3.79 -9.49
C VAL A 257 -4.92 3.37 -10.93
N LYS A 258 -3.90 3.96 -11.56
CA LYS A 258 -3.39 3.59 -12.88
C LYS A 258 -1.96 3.08 -12.72
N VAL A 259 -1.71 1.81 -13.03
CA VAL A 259 -0.34 1.24 -13.11
C VAL A 259 0.06 1.11 -14.58
N LYS A 260 1.32 1.40 -14.89
CA LYS A 260 1.87 1.27 -16.23
C LYS A 260 3.27 0.65 -16.16
N PHE A 261 3.50 -0.42 -16.93
CA PHE A 261 4.81 -1.08 -17.04
C PHE A 261 5.13 -1.53 -18.47
N GLU A 262 5.79 -0.66 -19.25
CA GLU A 262 6.08 -0.91 -20.68
C GLU A 262 7.33 -1.79 -20.91
N VAL A 263 7.31 -3.03 -20.38
CA VAL A 263 8.35 -4.05 -20.62
C VAL A 263 7.73 -5.32 -21.21
N TRP A 264 8.24 -5.70 -22.39
CA TRP A 264 7.72 -6.84 -23.16
C TRP A 264 7.80 -8.16 -22.37
N GLY A 265 6.72 -8.94 -22.42
CA GLY A 265 6.61 -10.23 -21.73
C GLY A 265 6.42 -10.17 -20.22
N LEU A 266 6.46 -8.97 -19.59
CA LEU A 266 6.34 -8.80 -18.14
C LEU A 266 5.24 -7.81 -17.71
N GLN A 267 4.75 -6.95 -18.62
CA GLN A 267 3.73 -5.92 -18.41
C GLN A 267 2.61 -6.34 -17.43
N THR A 268 1.66 -7.19 -17.87
CA THR A 268 0.48 -7.60 -17.08
C THR A 268 0.86 -8.18 -15.72
N LYS A 269 1.93 -8.99 -15.67
CA LYS A 269 2.37 -9.64 -14.43
C LYS A 269 2.84 -8.65 -13.37
N VAL A 270 3.49 -7.56 -13.78
CA VAL A 270 3.96 -6.50 -12.88
C VAL A 270 2.84 -5.52 -12.54
N GLU A 271 1.98 -5.19 -13.50
CA GLU A 271 0.79 -4.34 -13.28
C GLU A 271 -0.17 -4.98 -12.26
N ASP A 272 -0.62 -6.23 -12.50
CA ASP A 272 -1.47 -6.98 -11.55
C ASP A 272 -0.82 -7.12 -10.17
N PHE A 273 0.51 -7.21 -10.12
CA PHE A 273 1.25 -7.34 -8.88
C PHE A 273 1.31 -6.04 -8.08
N ALA A 274 1.46 -4.91 -8.76
CA ALA A 274 1.38 -3.58 -8.16
C ALA A 274 -0.04 -3.32 -7.64
N HIS A 275 -1.09 -3.58 -8.44
CA HIS A 275 -2.49 -3.43 -8.00
C HIS A 275 -2.81 -4.26 -6.73
N ARG A 276 -2.43 -5.55 -6.69
CA ARG A 276 -2.58 -6.37 -5.48
C ARG A 276 -1.76 -5.86 -4.30
N SER A 277 -0.54 -5.40 -4.53
CA SER A 277 0.27 -4.84 -3.44
C SER A 277 -0.32 -3.55 -2.88
N ILE A 278 -0.90 -2.70 -3.74
CA ILE A 278 -1.64 -1.49 -3.35
C ILE A 278 -2.87 -1.87 -2.53
N ARG A 279 -3.67 -2.85 -2.98
CA ARG A 279 -4.83 -3.42 -2.24
C ARG A 279 -4.49 -3.78 -0.81
N ASP A 280 -3.54 -4.69 -0.65
CA ASP A 280 -3.31 -5.43 0.60
C ASP A 280 -2.95 -4.48 1.74
N ILE A 281 -2.32 -3.35 1.39
CA ILE A 281 -2.01 -2.30 2.35
C ILE A 281 -3.11 -1.25 2.48
N LEU A 282 -3.83 -0.87 1.43
CA LEU A 282 -5.01 0.00 1.62
C LEU A 282 -5.97 -0.64 2.64
N LEU A 283 -6.13 -1.97 2.59
CA LEU A 283 -6.80 -2.77 3.60
C LEU A 283 -6.11 -2.72 4.98
N LEU A 284 -4.83 -3.12 5.07
CA LEU A 284 -4.09 -3.14 6.36
C LEU A 284 -4.09 -1.78 7.07
N GLY A 285 -3.97 -0.68 6.31
CA GLY A 285 -3.92 0.67 6.85
C GLY A 285 -5.24 1.18 7.36
N HIS A 286 -6.33 0.97 6.66
CA HIS A 286 -7.62 1.43 7.16
C HIS A 286 -8.12 0.55 8.32
N ARG A 287 -7.68 -0.73 8.40
CA ARG A 287 -7.78 -1.54 9.63
C ARG A 287 -7.04 -0.92 10.81
N GLN A 288 -5.77 -0.57 10.60
CA GLN A 288 -4.92 0.05 11.63
C GLN A 288 -5.41 1.43 12.06
N ALA A 289 -5.81 2.30 11.13
CA ALA A 289 -6.39 3.61 11.43
C ALA A 289 -7.63 3.50 12.33
N PHE A 290 -8.52 2.54 12.03
CA PHE A 290 -9.71 2.27 12.84
C PHE A 290 -9.34 1.75 14.24
N ALA A 291 -8.40 0.79 14.33
CA ALA A 291 -7.99 0.22 15.61
C ALA A 291 -7.14 1.15 16.49
N TRP A 292 -6.39 2.07 15.88
CA TRP A 292 -5.59 3.08 16.59
C TRP A 292 -6.38 4.34 16.93
N ILE A 293 -7.70 4.38 16.70
CA ILE A 293 -8.52 5.59 16.92
C ILE A 293 -8.40 6.17 18.33
N ASP A 294 -8.26 5.33 19.36
CA ASP A 294 -8.05 5.77 20.73
C ASP A 294 -6.72 6.55 20.91
N GLU A 295 -5.76 6.40 20.02
CA GLU A 295 -4.44 7.06 20.08
C GLU A 295 -4.46 8.46 19.46
N TRP A 296 -5.33 8.72 18.48
CA TRP A 296 -5.31 9.96 17.67
C TRP A 296 -6.59 10.79 17.66
N ILE A 297 -7.74 10.27 18.12
CA ILE A 297 -9.03 10.97 18.01
C ILE A 297 -9.09 12.34 18.74
N ASP A 298 -8.29 12.51 19.80
CA ASP A 298 -8.24 13.77 20.57
C ASP A 298 -7.09 14.71 20.12
N MET A 299 -6.32 14.35 19.09
CA MET A 299 -5.25 15.19 18.57
C MET A 299 -5.81 16.41 17.85
N SER A 300 -5.23 17.58 18.09
CA SER A 300 -5.43 18.74 17.22
C SER A 300 -4.66 18.60 15.89
N PHE A 301 -4.88 19.52 14.96
CA PHE A 301 -4.07 19.58 13.74
C PHE A 301 -2.60 19.96 14.00
N GLU A 302 -2.30 20.59 15.13
CA GLU A 302 -0.92 20.90 15.55
C GLU A 302 -0.24 19.65 16.11
N ASP A 303 -0.90 18.95 17.04
CA ASP A 303 -0.39 17.70 17.64
C ASP A 303 -0.01 16.67 16.58
N ILE A 304 -0.85 16.50 15.54
CA ILE A 304 -0.56 15.53 14.49
C ILE A 304 0.61 15.94 13.59
N ARG A 305 0.86 17.24 13.40
CA ARG A 305 2.03 17.70 12.61
C ARG A 305 3.33 17.56 13.39
N ASP A 306 3.31 17.79 14.70
CA ASP A 306 4.45 17.52 15.56
C ASP A 306 4.72 16.00 15.68
N TYR A 307 3.67 15.19 15.80
CA TYR A 307 3.78 13.73 15.74
C TYR A 307 4.37 13.27 14.39
N GLU A 308 3.80 13.72 13.28
CA GLU A 308 4.28 13.41 11.93
C GLU A 308 5.77 13.76 11.77
N LYS A 309 6.17 14.98 12.14
CA LYS A 309 7.56 15.46 12.07
C LYS A 309 8.51 14.61 12.92
N LYS A 310 8.10 14.25 14.14
CA LYS A 310 8.87 13.38 15.03
C LYS A 310 9.03 11.98 14.43
N MET A 311 7.92 11.35 14.03
CA MET A 311 7.93 10.00 13.48
C MET A 311 8.74 9.91 12.18
N HIS A 312 8.68 10.92 11.31
CA HIS A 312 9.51 10.97 10.10
C HIS A 312 11.00 11.02 10.44
N ALA A 313 11.41 11.82 11.42
CA ALA A 313 12.82 11.87 11.85
C ALA A 313 13.30 10.52 12.43
N GLU A 314 12.51 9.90 13.31
CA GLU A 314 12.83 8.58 13.90
C GLU A 314 12.81 7.45 12.84
N THR A 315 11.96 7.55 11.82
CA THR A 315 11.89 6.59 10.71
C THR A 315 13.09 6.74 9.77
N ASN A 316 13.46 7.98 9.43
CA ASN A 316 14.65 8.25 8.64
C ASN A 316 15.92 7.74 9.33
N ASP A 317 16.03 7.86 10.66
CA ASP A 317 17.17 7.35 11.42
C ASP A 317 17.30 5.81 11.31
N LYS A 318 16.18 5.08 11.49
CA LYS A 318 16.12 3.62 11.27
C LYS A 318 16.52 3.18 9.87
N VAL A 319 16.13 3.94 8.83
CA VAL A 319 16.42 3.61 7.43
C VAL A 319 17.85 3.98 7.05
N LEU A 320 18.33 5.17 7.43
CA LEU A 320 19.61 5.69 6.96
C LEU A 320 20.79 5.26 7.84
N ASN A 321 20.57 5.11 9.16
CA ASN A 321 21.61 4.80 10.14
C ASN A 321 21.50 3.39 10.75
N GLY A 322 20.35 2.70 10.58
CA GLY A 322 20.18 1.31 11.02
C GLY A 322 20.09 1.11 12.53
N VAL A 323 19.52 2.10 13.24
CA VAL A 323 19.34 2.15 14.70
C VAL A 323 18.07 1.41 15.15
#